data_AF-A0A9E0H6W5-F1
#
_entry.id   AF-A0A9E0H6W5-F1
#
_cell.length_a   1.000
_cell.length_b   1.000
_cell.length_c   1.000
_cell.angle_alpha   90.00
_cell.angle_beta   90.00
_cell.angle_gamma   90.00
#
_symmetry.space_group_name_H-M   'P 1'
#
loop_
_entity.id
_entity.type
_entity.pdbx_description
1 polymer ?
#
loop_
_entity_poly.entity_id
_entity_poly.type
_entity_poly.pdbx_seq_one_letter_code
_entity_poly.pdbx_strand_id
1 'polypeptide(L)'
;MSSDDERASSTLAVSVTHKGASLSVSERILSRLFPGYWAKGRIKAAMGERIAQQLEKGQALDAVEAEFFELYFAKELKKSKNLLDVCSRAEEVMLSRGVSGPPRLSAGSSGGAPDGNVQFDERWGARFVRDAEDAADDTMRDLLARILAGELDAPGSFSLRTLSVVRDLDQRTARAFQAIAPMVVDCGFLPPHREESGCNFAQYYEARGIQYSDIIALTEVGLLSPAHGIVMVRENECDSAFEWKLELAARHVLRCYSPESGVKAVRVPGINVSVAGAELLAVLAPGLDPEYPGCVAKWISHSFLEAVEQVYSLLDPVLGTEVVVHAVPGRTPCASEKG
;
A
#
# COMPACT_ATOMS: atom_id res chain seq x y z
N MET A 1 -18.31 29.58 -75.39
CA MET A 1 -17.14 30.23 -74.76
C MET A 1 -17.73 31.24 -73.79
N SER A 2 -17.71 31.11 -72.48
CA SER A 2 -16.74 30.55 -71.52
C SER A 2 -17.58 30.18 -70.28
N SER A 3 -17.57 28.93 -69.82
CA SER A 3 -16.80 28.45 -68.65
C SER A 3 -17.24 29.10 -67.33
N ASP A 4 -18.18 28.44 -66.66
CA ASP A 4 -18.41 28.63 -65.22
C ASP A 4 -17.73 27.49 -64.45
N ASP A 5 -16.96 27.92 -63.46
CA ASP A 5 -16.27 27.17 -62.42
C ASP A 5 -17.24 26.36 -61.55
N GLU A 6 -17.02 25.05 -61.43
CA GLU A 6 -17.40 24.32 -60.22
C GLU A 6 -16.26 23.37 -59.81
N ARG A 7 -15.48 23.81 -58.83
CA ARG A 7 -14.56 22.99 -58.04
C ARG A 7 -15.34 21.89 -57.32
N ALA A 8 -15.36 20.70 -57.90
CA ALA A 8 -15.79 19.49 -57.21
C ALA A 8 -14.73 19.06 -56.18
N SER A 9 -15.03 19.27 -54.90
CA SER A 9 -14.35 18.65 -53.77
C SER A 9 -14.56 17.14 -53.83
N SER A 10 -13.57 16.39 -54.30
CA SER A 10 -13.60 14.93 -54.40
C SER A 10 -13.40 14.28 -53.04
N THR A 11 -14.46 14.20 -52.24
CA THR A 11 -14.52 13.31 -51.09
C THR A 11 -14.58 11.89 -51.62
N LEU A 12 -13.48 11.13 -51.52
CA LEU A 12 -13.43 9.70 -51.82
C LEU A 12 -14.43 8.97 -50.90
N ALA A 13 -15.64 8.72 -51.41
CA ALA A 13 -16.60 7.86 -50.78
C ALA A 13 -16.12 6.41 -50.93
N VAL A 14 -15.40 5.91 -49.93
CA VAL A 14 -15.09 4.48 -49.83
C VAL A 14 -16.39 3.76 -49.49
N SER A 15 -17.11 3.30 -50.51
CA SER A 15 -18.30 2.47 -50.35
C SER A 15 -17.88 1.05 -49.98
N VAL A 16 -17.86 0.75 -48.68
CA VAL A 16 -17.70 -0.64 -48.20
C VAL A 16 -19.03 -1.37 -48.37
N THR A 17 -19.25 -1.97 -49.54
CA THR A 17 -20.37 -2.90 -49.75
C THR A 17 -19.93 -4.31 -49.33
N HIS A 18 -20.30 -4.74 -48.12
CA HIS A 18 -20.23 -6.15 -47.75
C HIS A 18 -21.59 -6.80 -48.05
N LYS A 19 -21.64 -7.64 -49.09
CA LYS A 19 -22.78 -8.55 -49.30
C LYS A 19 -22.80 -9.56 -48.14
N GLY A 20 -23.90 -9.62 -47.37
CA GLY A 20 -24.25 -10.84 -46.62
C GLY A 20 -24.27 -10.84 -45.09
N ALA A 21 -24.23 -9.70 -44.40
CA ALA A 21 -24.45 -9.69 -42.93
C ALA A 21 -25.77 -8.99 -42.58
N SER A 22 -26.69 -9.67 -41.90
CA SER A 22 -27.92 -9.04 -41.41
C SER A 22 -27.60 -8.15 -40.21
N LEU A 23 -27.85 -6.84 -40.36
CA LEU A 23 -27.63 -5.89 -39.26
C LEU A 23 -28.64 -6.17 -38.13
N SER A 24 -28.13 -6.19 -36.91
CA SER A 24 -28.96 -6.17 -35.70
C SER A 24 -29.86 -4.93 -35.67
N VAL A 25 -30.93 -4.97 -34.85
CA VAL A 25 -31.85 -3.83 -34.71
C VAL A 25 -31.10 -2.57 -34.26
N SER A 26 -30.17 -2.70 -33.31
CA SER A 26 -29.34 -1.60 -32.81
C SER A 26 -28.45 -0.98 -33.91
N GLU A 27 -27.86 -1.80 -34.79
CA GLU A 27 -27.02 -1.30 -35.89
C GLU A 27 -27.83 -0.57 -36.97
N ARG A 28 -29.08 -0.98 -37.23
CA ARG A 28 -29.98 -0.27 -38.16
C ARG A 28 -30.41 1.09 -37.61
N ILE A 29 -30.57 1.19 -36.30
CA ILE A 29 -30.92 2.46 -35.63
C ILE A 29 -29.72 3.41 -35.73
N LEU A 30 -28.51 2.94 -35.39
CA LEU A 30 -27.29 3.76 -35.45
C LEU A 30 -26.94 4.21 -36.86
N SER A 31 -27.10 3.36 -37.88
CA SER A 31 -26.81 3.73 -39.26
C SER A 31 -27.77 4.76 -39.84
N ARG A 32 -29.03 4.80 -39.36
CA ARG A 32 -30.03 5.79 -39.77
C ARG A 32 -29.91 7.12 -39.04
N LEU A 33 -29.69 7.09 -37.73
CA LEU A 33 -29.67 8.29 -36.91
C LEU A 33 -28.30 8.98 -36.92
N PHE A 34 -27.21 8.22 -37.02
CA PHE A 34 -25.85 8.73 -36.93
C PHE A 34 -24.93 8.06 -37.98
N PRO A 35 -25.17 8.28 -39.28
CA PRO A 35 -24.47 7.58 -40.36
C PRO A 35 -22.94 7.75 -40.31
N GLY A 36 -22.44 8.95 -39.95
CA GLY A 36 -21.01 9.19 -39.79
C GLY A 36 -20.37 8.49 -38.59
N TYR A 37 -21.08 8.42 -37.46
CA TYR A 37 -20.64 7.68 -36.26
C TYR A 37 -20.57 6.18 -36.54
N TRP A 38 -21.60 5.65 -37.22
CA TRP A 38 -21.70 4.25 -37.58
C TRP A 38 -20.63 3.82 -38.59
N ALA A 39 -20.40 4.63 -39.64
CA ALA A 39 -19.33 4.38 -40.61
C ALA A 39 -17.94 4.40 -39.94
N LYS A 40 -17.68 5.36 -39.05
CA LYS A 40 -16.44 5.44 -38.28
C LYS A 40 -16.24 4.19 -37.40
N GLY A 41 -17.30 3.70 -36.76
CA GLY A 41 -17.25 2.46 -35.95
C GLY A 41 -16.87 1.22 -36.77
N ARG A 42 -17.42 1.06 -37.98
CA ARG A 42 -17.08 -0.08 -38.86
C ARG A 42 -15.65 -0.04 -39.37
N ILE A 43 -15.15 1.14 -39.76
CA ILE A 43 -13.76 1.29 -40.21
C ILE A 43 -12.81 0.91 -39.08
N LYS A 44 -13.10 1.35 -37.85
CA LYS A 44 -12.29 0.97 -36.68
C LYS A 44 -12.28 -0.53 -36.45
N ALA A 45 -13.44 -1.19 -36.51
CA ALA A 45 -13.55 -2.63 -36.30
C ALA A 45 -12.77 -3.42 -37.37
N ALA A 46 -12.91 -3.05 -38.65
CA ALA A 46 -12.23 -3.71 -39.75
C ALA A 46 -10.69 -3.52 -39.68
N MET A 47 -10.22 -2.31 -39.36
CA MET A 47 -8.79 -2.08 -39.16
C MET A 47 -8.26 -2.83 -37.94
N GLY A 48 -8.99 -2.83 -36.82
CA GLY A 48 -8.61 -3.59 -35.62
C GLY A 48 -8.49 -5.09 -35.88
N GLU A 49 -9.45 -5.69 -36.59
CA GLU A 49 -9.43 -7.12 -36.92
C GLU A 49 -8.27 -7.49 -37.86
N ARG A 50 -7.99 -6.64 -38.86
CA ARG A 50 -6.85 -6.82 -39.76
C ARG A 50 -5.51 -6.75 -39.01
N ILE A 51 -5.34 -5.75 -38.14
CA ILE A 51 -4.14 -5.60 -37.30
C ILE A 51 -3.97 -6.82 -36.38
N ALA A 52 -5.04 -7.28 -35.72
CA ALA A 52 -4.99 -8.45 -34.85
C ALA A 52 -4.51 -9.71 -35.62
N GLN A 53 -5.07 -9.97 -36.81
CA GLN A 53 -4.67 -11.12 -37.63
C GLN A 53 -3.21 -11.07 -38.10
N GLN A 54 -2.67 -9.87 -38.36
CA GLN A 54 -1.25 -9.70 -38.71
C GLN A 54 -0.35 -9.97 -37.50
N LEU A 55 -0.71 -9.43 -36.33
CA LEU A 55 0.04 -9.63 -35.09
C LEU A 55 0.07 -11.12 -34.68
N GLU A 56 -1.06 -11.84 -34.80
CA GLU A 56 -1.14 -13.29 -34.56
C GLU A 56 -0.20 -14.10 -35.46
N LYS A 57 0.06 -13.61 -36.69
CA LYS A 57 0.96 -14.24 -37.66
C LYS A 57 2.41 -13.75 -37.53
N GLY A 58 2.72 -12.89 -36.55
CA GLY A 58 4.04 -12.28 -36.39
C GLY A 58 4.45 -11.34 -37.53
N GLN A 59 3.48 -10.79 -38.26
CA GLN A 59 3.74 -9.86 -39.37
C GLN A 59 3.88 -8.42 -38.85
N ALA A 60 4.80 -7.67 -39.45
CA ALA A 60 4.95 -6.24 -39.14
C ALA A 60 3.77 -5.43 -39.69
N LEU A 61 3.33 -4.42 -38.94
CA LEU A 61 2.31 -3.47 -39.37
C LEU A 61 2.87 -2.51 -40.42
N ASP A 62 2.06 -2.18 -41.43
CA ASP A 62 2.39 -1.09 -42.34
C ASP A 62 2.26 0.29 -41.65
N ALA A 63 2.72 1.36 -42.31
CA ALA A 63 2.74 2.69 -41.72
C ALA A 63 1.34 3.22 -41.32
N VAL A 64 0.30 2.88 -42.10
CA VAL A 64 -1.08 3.31 -41.83
C VAL A 64 -1.68 2.50 -40.69
N GLU A 65 -1.41 1.20 -40.67
CA GLU A 65 -1.81 0.29 -39.60
C GLU A 65 -1.15 0.68 -38.27
N ALA A 66 0.14 1.02 -38.27
CA ALA A 66 0.87 1.49 -37.10
C ALA A 66 0.32 2.83 -36.59
N GLU A 67 0.06 3.80 -37.47
CA GLU A 67 -0.51 5.10 -37.10
C GLU A 67 -1.93 4.94 -36.53
N PHE A 68 -2.77 4.10 -37.15
CA PHE A 68 -4.09 3.77 -36.62
C PHE A 68 -3.99 3.10 -35.25
N PHE A 69 -3.07 2.14 -35.10
CA PHE A 69 -2.88 1.41 -33.85
C PHE A 69 -2.48 2.36 -32.72
N GLU A 70 -1.48 3.20 -32.93
CA GLU A 70 -1.07 4.21 -31.95
C GLU A 70 -2.22 5.18 -31.63
N LEU A 71 -2.93 5.71 -32.63
CA LEU A 71 -4.02 6.67 -32.41
C LEU A 71 -5.16 6.09 -31.54
N TYR A 72 -5.50 4.82 -31.74
CA TYR A 72 -6.66 4.19 -31.09
C TYR A 72 -6.34 3.39 -29.85
N PHE A 73 -5.11 2.86 -29.73
CA PHE A 73 -4.69 2.01 -28.63
C PHE A 73 -3.59 2.65 -27.77
N ALA A 74 -3.14 3.89 -28.03
CA ALA A 74 -2.11 4.53 -27.20
C ALA A 74 -2.45 4.52 -25.70
N LYS A 75 -3.74 4.69 -25.35
CA LYS A 75 -4.17 4.66 -23.95
C LYS A 75 -4.04 3.25 -23.35
N GLU A 76 -4.49 2.23 -24.07
CA GLU A 76 -4.44 0.83 -23.70
C GLU A 76 -2.99 0.32 -23.64
N LEU A 77 -2.15 0.76 -24.59
CA LEU A 77 -0.71 0.50 -24.59
C LEU A 77 -0.03 1.14 -23.40
N LYS A 78 -0.37 2.38 -23.05
CA LYS A 78 0.16 3.04 -21.85
C LYS A 78 -0.22 2.27 -20.59
N LYS A 79 -1.51 1.93 -20.45
CA LYS A 79 -2.03 1.14 -19.33
C LYS A 79 -1.34 -0.22 -19.20
N SER A 80 -1.20 -0.94 -20.32
CA SER A 80 -0.52 -2.23 -20.39
C SER A 80 0.96 -2.10 -20.03
N LYS A 81 1.67 -1.09 -20.55
CA LYS A 81 3.07 -0.81 -20.20
C LYS A 81 3.23 -0.51 -18.70
N ASN A 82 2.33 0.29 -18.12
CA ASN A 82 2.34 0.61 -16.70
C ASN A 82 2.17 -0.65 -15.84
N LEU A 83 1.18 -1.49 -16.17
CA LEU A 83 0.94 -2.75 -15.46
C LEU A 83 2.16 -3.69 -15.56
N LEU A 84 2.72 -3.85 -16.77
CA LEU A 84 3.90 -4.69 -16.98
C LEU A 84 5.12 -4.19 -16.19
N ASP A 85 5.33 -2.87 -16.13
CA ASP A 85 6.41 -2.30 -15.34
C ASP A 85 6.23 -2.55 -13.84
N VAL A 86 5.01 -2.41 -13.32
CA VAL A 86 4.69 -2.77 -11.92
C VAL A 86 4.99 -4.26 -11.66
N CYS A 87 4.58 -5.15 -12.56
CA CYS A 87 4.86 -6.58 -12.45
C CYS A 87 6.37 -6.88 -12.47
N SER A 88 7.13 -6.26 -13.38
CA SER A 88 8.59 -6.42 -13.48
C SER A 88 9.28 -5.99 -12.19
N ARG A 89 8.90 -4.82 -11.64
CA ARG A 89 9.43 -4.33 -10.35
C ARG A 89 9.05 -5.23 -9.19
N ALA A 90 7.85 -5.81 -9.19
CA ALA A 90 7.42 -6.75 -8.15
C ALA A 90 8.31 -8.00 -8.17
N GLU A 91 8.61 -8.54 -9.34
CA GLU A 91 9.55 -9.65 -9.52
C GLU A 91 10.95 -9.29 -8.97
N GLU A 92 11.47 -8.11 -9.30
CA GLU A 92 12.75 -7.62 -8.75
C GLU A 92 12.75 -7.54 -7.23
N VAL A 93 11.66 -7.02 -6.63
CA VAL A 93 11.48 -6.95 -5.18
C VAL A 93 11.50 -8.35 -4.57
N MET A 94 10.78 -9.31 -5.15
CA MET A 94 10.74 -10.70 -4.68
C MET A 94 12.12 -11.37 -4.77
N LEU A 95 12.84 -11.17 -5.89
CA LEU A 95 14.20 -11.69 -6.08
C LEU A 95 15.19 -11.13 -5.06
N SER A 96 15.10 -9.82 -4.77
CA SER A 96 15.99 -9.13 -3.83
C SER A 96 15.83 -9.57 -2.37
N ARG A 97 14.65 -10.07 -1.99
CA ARG A 97 14.36 -10.51 -0.61
C ARG A 97 14.99 -11.84 -0.25
N GLY A 98 15.46 -12.62 -1.23
CA GLY A 98 15.87 -14.01 -1.05
C GLY A 98 14.66 -14.88 -0.68
N VAL A 99 14.62 -16.13 -1.15
CA VAL A 99 13.53 -17.06 -0.81
C VAL A 99 13.55 -17.35 0.70
N SER A 100 12.77 -16.59 1.45
CA SER A 100 12.27 -16.92 2.78
C SER A 100 11.04 -16.06 3.03
N GLY A 101 9.92 -16.44 2.41
CA GLY A 101 8.61 -15.87 2.74
C GLY A 101 8.32 -16.04 4.25
N PRO A 102 7.52 -15.14 4.85
CA PRO A 102 7.07 -15.30 6.23
C PRO A 102 6.29 -16.62 6.40
N PRO A 103 6.16 -17.12 7.65
CA PRO A 103 5.54 -18.42 7.90
C PRO A 103 4.15 -18.46 7.30
N ARG A 104 3.86 -19.52 6.51
CA ARG A 104 2.50 -19.80 6.03
C ARG A 104 1.59 -19.91 7.24
N LEU A 105 0.78 -18.87 7.48
CA LEU A 105 -0.34 -18.98 8.42
C LEU A 105 -1.31 -19.97 7.80
N SER A 106 -1.42 -21.12 8.46
CA SER A 106 -2.29 -22.23 8.06
C SER A 106 -3.70 -21.73 7.82
N ALA A 107 -4.16 -21.92 6.58
CA ALA A 107 -5.52 -21.74 6.15
C ALA A 107 -6.50 -22.48 7.08
N GLY A 108 -7.58 -21.78 7.43
CA GLY A 108 -8.81 -22.44 7.86
C GLY A 108 -9.36 -23.27 6.69
N SER A 109 -9.08 -24.57 6.73
CA SER A 109 -9.81 -25.69 6.14
C SER A 109 -10.47 -25.50 4.76
N SER A 110 -9.86 -26.09 3.74
CA SER A 110 -10.46 -27.27 3.08
C SER A 110 -9.36 -28.05 2.35
N GLY A 111 -9.32 -29.36 2.60
CA GLY A 111 -8.31 -30.26 2.02
C GLY A 111 -8.48 -30.36 0.51
N GLY A 112 -7.39 -30.07 -0.20
CA GLY A 112 -7.19 -30.30 -1.63
C GLY A 112 -5.69 -30.22 -1.90
N ALA A 113 -5.20 -31.05 -2.82
CA ALA A 113 -3.80 -31.16 -3.22
C ALA A 113 -3.18 -29.79 -3.59
N PRO A 114 -1.83 -29.65 -3.58
CA PRO A 114 -1.17 -28.40 -3.96
C PRO A 114 -1.24 -28.23 -5.49
N ASP A 115 -2.40 -27.83 -6.00
CA ASP A 115 -2.48 -27.19 -7.30
C ASP A 115 -1.81 -25.82 -7.16
N GLY A 116 -0.78 -25.56 -7.97
CA GLY A 116 0.04 -24.34 -7.96
C GLY A 116 -0.70 -23.07 -8.40
N ASN A 117 -1.99 -22.95 -8.11
CA ASN A 117 -2.79 -21.78 -8.39
C ASN A 117 -3.02 -21.03 -7.08
N VAL A 118 -2.21 -20.00 -6.83
CA VAL A 118 -2.46 -19.05 -5.74
C VAL A 118 -3.81 -18.39 -6.07
N GLN A 119 -4.88 -18.84 -5.41
CA GLN A 119 -6.20 -18.24 -5.57
C GLN A 119 -6.21 -16.89 -4.88
N PHE A 120 -5.98 -15.87 -5.68
CA PHE A 120 -6.11 -14.48 -5.29
C PHE A 120 -7.59 -14.08 -5.23
N ASP A 121 -7.95 -13.15 -4.35
CA ASP A 121 -9.28 -12.52 -4.39
C ASP A 121 -9.46 -11.82 -5.75
N GLU A 122 -10.42 -12.28 -6.56
CA GLU A 122 -10.69 -11.71 -7.90
C GLU A 122 -11.02 -10.22 -7.87
N ARG A 123 -11.70 -9.75 -6.82
CA ARG A 123 -12.06 -8.34 -6.67
C ARG A 123 -10.83 -7.51 -6.34
N TRP A 124 -9.93 -8.04 -5.52
CA TRP A 124 -8.63 -7.42 -5.29
C TRP A 124 -7.82 -7.37 -6.58
N GLY A 125 -7.71 -8.48 -7.30
CA GLY A 125 -6.97 -8.56 -8.57
C GLY A 125 -7.46 -7.54 -9.59
N ALA A 126 -8.77 -7.48 -9.81
CA ALA A 126 -9.38 -6.50 -10.71
C ALA A 126 -9.14 -5.05 -10.26
N ARG A 127 -9.15 -4.80 -8.95
CA ARG A 127 -8.87 -3.47 -8.40
C ARG A 127 -7.41 -3.07 -8.60
N PHE A 128 -6.49 -3.96 -8.24
CA PHE A 128 -5.06 -3.75 -8.36
C PHE A 128 -4.65 -3.47 -9.81
N VAL A 129 -5.12 -4.30 -10.76
CA VAL A 129 -4.83 -4.12 -12.18
C VAL A 129 -5.21 -2.72 -12.66
N ARG A 130 -6.40 -2.25 -12.30
CA ARG A 130 -6.84 -0.89 -12.66
C ARG A 130 -5.93 0.18 -12.05
N ASP A 131 -5.63 0.06 -10.77
CA ASP A 131 -4.81 1.06 -10.06
C ASP A 131 -3.36 1.06 -10.61
N ALA A 132 -2.82 -0.09 -11.02
CA ALA A 132 -1.51 -0.23 -11.68
C ALA A 132 -1.49 0.30 -13.12
N GLU A 133 -2.54 0.03 -13.91
CA GLU A 133 -2.70 0.59 -15.26
C GLU A 133 -2.72 2.13 -15.25
N ASP A 134 -3.36 2.71 -14.23
CA ASP A 134 -3.54 4.16 -14.11
C ASP A 134 -2.36 4.86 -13.39
N ALA A 135 -1.34 4.12 -12.94
CA ALA A 135 -0.17 4.67 -12.26
C ALA A 135 0.59 5.67 -13.14
N ALA A 136 0.78 6.91 -12.66
CA ALA A 136 1.27 8.02 -13.47
C ALA A 136 2.79 8.25 -13.37
N ASP A 137 3.42 7.84 -12.27
CA ASP A 137 4.84 8.09 -11.98
C ASP A 137 5.56 6.84 -11.48
N ASP A 138 6.90 6.91 -11.38
CA ASP A 138 7.74 5.80 -10.91
C ASP A 138 7.48 5.46 -9.43
N THR A 139 7.22 6.46 -8.59
CA THR A 139 7.03 6.27 -7.15
C THR A 139 5.78 5.43 -6.85
N MET A 140 4.69 5.71 -7.55
CA MET A 140 3.45 4.93 -7.46
C MET A 140 3.67 3.50 -7.97
N ARG A 141 4.40 3.33 -9.08
CA ARG A 141 4.71 2.01 -9.63
C ARG A 141 5.59 1.19 -8.68
N ASP A 142 6.57 1.80 -8.03
CA ASP A 142 7.39 1.16 -6.99
C ASP A 142 6.55 0.72 -5.77
N LEU A 143 5.63 1.57 -5.32
CA LEU A 143 4.77 1.25 -4.19
C LEU A 143 3.83 0.08 -4.52
N LEU A 144 3.15 0.15 -5.68
CA LEU A 144 2.27 -0.92 -6.15
C LEU A 144 3.02 -2.23 -6.40
N ALA A 145 4.26 -2.16 -6.89
CA ALA A 145 5.12 -3.33 -7.06
C ALA A 145 5.43 -4.03 -5.73
N ARG A 146 5.73 -3.27 -4.67
CA ARG A 146 5.97 -3.83 -3.34
C ARG A 146 4.71 -4.42 -2.71
N ILE A 147 3.55 -3.78 -2.94
CA ILE A 147 2.24 -4.30 -2.52
C ILE A 147 1.96 -5.63 -3.22
N LEU A 148 2.15 -5.69 -4.55
CA LEU A 148 1.97 -6.91 -5.32
C LEU A 148 2.91 -8.02 -4.84
N ALA A 149 4.18 -7.72 -4.62
CA ALA A 149 5.15 -8.68 -4.11
C ALA A 149 4.71 -9.25 -2.75
N GLY A 150 4.27 -8.39 -1.82
CA GLY A 150 3.80 -8.84 -0.51
C GLY A 150 2.52 -9.69 -0.58
N GLU A 151 1.58 -9.33 -1.44
CA GLU A 151 0.34 -10.09 -1.63
C GLU A 151 0.58 -11.43 -2.36
N LEU A 152 1.55 -11.50 -3.27
CA LEU A 152 2.01 -12.75 -3.88
C LEU A 152 2.74 -13.66 -2.87
N ASP A 153 3.53 -13.07 -1.97
CA ASP A 153 4.22 -13.79 -0.89
C ASP A 153 3.21 -14.34 0.15
N ALA A 154 2.21 -13.53 0.51
CA ALA A 154 1.17 -13.84 1.50
C ALA A 154 -0.19 -13.27 1.06
N PRO A 155 -1.04 -14.07 0.40
CA PRO A 155 -2.37 -13.64 -0.02
C PRO A 155 -3.23 -13.17 1.16
N GLY A 156 -3.95 -12.07 0.98
CA GLY A 156 -4.73 -11.39 1.99
C GLY A 156 -3.92 -10.47 2.92
N SER A 157 -2.66 -10.17 2.61
CA SER A 157 -1.83 -9.24 3.38
C SER A 157 -2.14 -7.76 3.09
N PHE A 158 -2.80 -7.47 1.97
CA PHE A 158 -3.22 -6.14 1.57
C PHE A 158 -4.72 -6.09 1.31
N SER A 159 -5.40 -5.19 2.00
CA SER A 159 -6.84 -4.99 1.87
C SER A 159 -7.21 -4.10 0.67
N LEU A 160 -8.46 -4.22 0.20
CA LEU A 160 -9.05 -3.26 -0.76
C LEU A 160 -9.04 -1.81 -0.24
N ARG A 161 -9.05 -1.64 1.09
CA ARG A 161 -8.94 -0.33 1.73
C ARG A 161 -7.56 0.26 1.46
N THR A 162 -6.50 -0.53 1.58
CA THR A 162 -5.13 -0.10 1.31
C THR A 162 -4.93 0.34 -0.14
N LEU A 163 -5.45 -0.43 -1.10
CA LEU A 163 -5.44 0.01 -2.51
C LEU A 163 -6.15 1.35 -2.71
N SER A 164 -7.25 1.57 -1.97
CA SER A 164 -7.96 2.86 -2.03
C SER A 164 -7.15 4.00 -1.41
N VAL A 165 -6.50 3.77 -0.28
CA VAL A 165 -5.62 4.76 0.37
C VAL A 165 -4.44 5.12 -0.55
N VAL A 166 -3.80 4.13 -1.17
CA VAL A 166 -2.68 4.33 -2.10
C VAL A 166 -3.09 5.18 -3.30
N ARG A 167 -4.26 4.89 -3.89
CA ARG A 167 -4.78 5.65 -5.02
C ARG A 167 -5.08 7.11 -4.68
N ASP A 168 -5.55 7.36 -3.48
CA ASP A 168 -5.98 8.69 -3.04
C ASP A 168 -4.83 9.48 -2.36
N LEU A 169 -3.63 8.88 -2.29
CA LEU A 169 -2.46 9.45 -1.62
C LEU A 169 -1.82 10.57 -2.47
N ASP A 170 -1.79 11.79 -1.92
CA ASP A 170 -1.02 12.87 -2.54
C ASP A 170 0.46 12.85 -2.11
N GLN A 171 1.30 13.58 -2.84
CA GLN A 171 2.75 13.61 -2.59
C GLN A 171 3.09 14.13 -1.19
N ARG A 172 2.30 15.05 -0.63
CA ARG A 172 2.54 15.62 0.70
C ARG A 172 2.30 14.57 1.78
N THR A 173 1.16 13.90 1.71
CA THR A 173 0.71 12.87 2.65
C THR A 173 1.60 11.64 2.56
N ALA A 174 2.04 11.26 1.35
CA ALA A 174 3.02 10.20 1.16
C ALA A 174 4.35 10.49 1.88
N ARG A 175 4.87 11.71 1.74
CA ARG A 175 6.11 12.14 2.43
C ARG A 175 5.94 12.17 3.94
N ALA A 176 4.81 12.68 4.42
CA ALA A 176 4.49 12.65 5.84
C ALA A 176 4.47 11.21 6.39
N PHE A 177 3.85 10.29 5.65
CA PHE A 177 3.79 8.88 6.04
C PHE A 177 5.18 8.24 6.10
N GLN A 178 6.02 8.50 5.09
CA GLN A 178 7.40 8.04 5.08
C GLN A 178 8.21 8.60 6.26
N ALA A 179 7.96 9.86 6.65
CA ALA A 179 8.65 10.50 7.76
C ALA A 179 8.24 9.92 9.12
N ILE A 180 6.97 9.57 9.32
CA ILE A 180 6.51 8.94 10.58
C ILE A 180 6.80 7.44 10.65
N ALA A 181 7.04 6.76 9.52
CA ALA A 181 7.21 5.30 9.49
C ALA A 181 8.33 4.79 10.43
N PRO A 182 9.52 5.40 10.51
CA PRO A 182 10.57 5.07 11.50
C PRO A 182 10.14 5.21 12.97
N MET A 183 9.09 5.99 13.21
CA MET A 183 8.61 6.36 14.54
C MET A 183 7.50 5.44 15.03
N VAL A 184 7.02 4.51 14.20
CA VAL A 184 6.01 3.55 14.63
C VAL A 184 6.66 2.46 15.50
N VAL A 185 6.06 2.22 16.67
CA VAL A 185 6.43 1.19 17.63
C VAL A 185 5.39 0.06 17.65
N ASP A 186 5.79 -1.14 18.03
CA ASP A 186 4.98 -2.37 18.06
C ASP A 186 4.15 -2.57 16.78
N CYS A 187 4.72 -2.18 15.63
CA CYS A 187 4.13 -2.32 14.31
C CYS A 187 2.71 -1.73 14.15
N GLY A 188 2.33 -0.76 14.99
CA GLY A 188 0.97 -0.23 14.95
C GLY A 188 0.69 1.00 15.81
N PHE A 189 1.70 1.57 16.48
CA PHE A 189 1.49 2.67 17.41
C PHE A 189 2.49 3.80 17.20
N LEU A 190 1.98 5.02 17.11
CA LEU A 190 2.78 6.22 16.98
C LEU A 190 2.68 7.02 18.29
N PRO A 191 3.80 7.38 18.94
CA PRO A 191 3.76 8.27 20.10
C PRO A 191 3.11 9.62 19.73
N PRO A 192 2.42 10.27 20.66
CA PRO A 192 1.56 11.40 20.35
C PRO A 192 2.40 12.62 19.97
N HIS A 193 1.92 13.46 19.07
CA HIS A 193 2.59 14.73 18.71
C HIS A 193 2.32 15.79 19.80
N ARG A 194 2.95 15.61 20.96
CA ARG A 194 2.93 16.52 22.12
C ARG A 194 4.04 16.12 23.11
N GLU A 195 4.17 16.89 24.18
CA GLU A 195 4.96 16.47 25.33
C GLU A 195 4.22 15.40 26.13
N GLU A 196 4.90 14.30 26.45
CA GLU A 196 4.32 13.16 27.14
C GLU A 196 5.41 12.43 27.96
N SER A 197 5.13 12.20 29.24
CA SER A 197 5.95 11.39 30.15
C SER A 197 7.46 11.64 30.03
N GLY A 198 7.88 12.91 30.12
CA GLY A 198 9.29 13.32 30.08
C GLY A 198 9.95 13.36 28.69
N CYS A 199 9.17 13.13 27.63
CA CYS A 199 9.62 13.25 26.24
C CYS A 199 8.78 14.27 25.47
N ASN A 200 9.46 15.19 24.79
CA ASN A 200 8.81 16.14 23.88
C ASN A 200 8.79 15.56 22.46
N PHE A 201 7.79 14.71 22.17
CA PHE A 201 7.65 14.11 20.83
C PHE A 201 7.28 15.15 19.78
N ALA A 202 6.52 16.21 20.13
CA ALA A 202 6.26 17.31 19.22
C ALA A 202 7.56 17.94 18.70
N GLN A 203 8.48 18.32 19.60
CA GLN A 203 9.78 18.86 19.23
C GLN A 203 10.61 17.84 18.43
N TYR A 204 10.59 16.56 18.82
CA TYR A 204 11.30 15.50 18.11
C TYR A 204 10.82 15.34 16.66
N TYR A 205 9.50 15.38 16.46
CA TYR A 205 8.83 15.29 15.16
C TYR A 205 9.07 16.54 14.30
N GLU A 206 8.93 17.73 14.90
CA GLU A 206 9.13 19.01 14.22
C GLU A 206 10.58 19.18 13.74
N ALA A 207 11.56 18.74 14.53
CA ALA A 207 12.97 18.72 14.13
C ALA A 207 13.23 17.85 12.88
N ARG A 208 12.31 16.94 12.55
CA ARG A 208 12.34 16.05 11.37
C ARG A 208 11.34 16.47 10.30
N GLY A 209 10.77 17.67 10.44
CA GLY A 209 9.83 18.24 9.47
C GLY A 209 8.42 17.69 9.55
N ILE A 210 8.06 16.97 10.62
CA ILE A 210 6.72 16.41 10.81
C ILE A 210 5.90 17.36 11.67
N GLN A 211 4.89 17.97 11.07
CA GLN A 211 4.01 18.91 11.73
C GLN A 211 2.73 18.22 12.22
N TYR A 212 2.04 18.81 13.19
CA TYR A 212 0.75 18.29 13.65
C TYR A 212 -0.29 18.22 12.51
N SER A 213 -0.24 19.15 11.55
CA SER A 213 -1.10 19.11 10.36
C SER A 213 -0.89 17.86 9.51
N ASP A 214 0.30 17.27 9.54
CA ASP A 214 0.60 16.05 8.79
C ASP A 214 -0.03 14.84 9.49
N ILE A 215 -0.07 14.82 10.83
CA ILE A 215 -0.81 13.80 11.62
C ILE A 215 -2.31 13.85 11.29
N ILE A 216 -2.87 15.05 11.16
CA ILE A 216 -4.27 15.24 10.74
C ILE A 216 -4.48 14.67 9.33
N ALA A 217 -3.65 15.06 8.35
CA ALA A 217 -3.78 14.60 6.97
C ALA A 217 -3.67 13.06 6.85
N LEU A 218 -2.74 12.46 7.60
CA LEU A 218 -2.59 11.00 7.66
C LEU A 218 -3.80 10.30 8.29
N THR A 219 -4.46 10.95 9.25
CA THR A 219 -5.71 10.46 9.83
C THR A 219 -6.87 10.55 8.83
N GLU A 220 -6.98 11.67 8.12
CA GLU A 220 -8.05 11.93 7.14
C GLU A 220 -7.98 10.96 5.95
N VAL A 221 -6.79 10.66 5.43
CA VAL A 221 -6.62 9.66 4.37
C VAL A 221 -6.82 8.23 4.88
N GLY A 222 -6.77 8.03 6.21
CA GLY A 222 -7.00 6.76 6.88
C GLY A 222 -5.75 5.89 7.02
N LEU A 223 -4.56 6.49 7.12
CA LEU A 223 -3.31 5.83 7.52
C LEU A 223 -3.15 5.77 9.03
N LEU A 224 -3.72 6.75 9.75
CA LEU A 224 -3.83 6.77 11.21
C LEU A 224 -5.29 6.63 11.64
N SER A 225 -5.50 6.13 12.86
CA SER A 225 -6.82 6.02 13.46
C SER A 225 -7.31 7.40 13.96
N PRO A 226 -8.59 7.76 13.76
CA PRO A 226 -9.15 9.03 14.22
C PRO A 226 -9.37 9.09 15.74
N ALA A 227 -9.31 7.94 16.42
CA ALA A 227 -9.38 7.91 17.87
C ALA A 227 -8.06 8.47 18.45
N HIS A 228 -8.13 9.70 18.98
CA HIS A 228 -7.03 10.33 19.70
C HIS A 228 -7.04 9.88 21.16
N GLY A 229 -5.86 9.76 21.78
CA GLY A 229 -5.75 9.37 23.19
C GLY A 229 -5.94 7.88 23.44
N ILE A 230 -5.66 7.03 22.44
CA ILE A 230 -5.61 5.59 22.64
C ILE A 230 -4.43 5.29 23.56
N VAL A 231 -4.65 4.42 24.53
CA VAL A 231 -3.61 3.94 25.44
C VAL A 231 -3.25 2.54 25.01
N MET A 232 -1.99 2.34 24.61
CA MET A 232 -1.43 1.00 24.53
C MET A 232 -1.23 0.49 25.96
N VAL A 233 -1.74 -0.70 26.23
CA VAL A 233 -1.63 -1.35 27.53
C VAL A 233 -0.81 -2.61 27.36
N ARG A 234 0.27 -2.71 28.13
CA ARG A 234 1.05 -3.94 28.28
C ARG A 234 0.83 -4.50 29.67
N GLU A 235 0.02 -5.55 29.77
CA GLU A 235 -0.20 -6.25 31.04
C GLU A 235 1.04 -7.05 31.44
N ASN A 236 1.26 -7.19 32.74
CA ASN A 236 2.30 -8.05 33.27
C ASN A 236 1.75 -9.48 33.38
N GLU A 237 2.35 -10.40 32.63
CA GLU A 237 2.00 -11.81 32.67
C GLU A 237 2.67 -12.55 33.84
N CYS A 238 3.60 -11.89 34.56
CA CYS A 238 4.39 -12.53 35.61
C CYS A 238 4.47 -11.69 36.90
N ASP A 239 4.07 -12.27 38.03
CA ASP A 239 4.10 -11.60 39.33
C ASP A 239 5.52 -11.28 39.84
N SER A 240 6.55 -11.99 39.35
CA SER A 240 7.93 -11.82 39.85
C SER A 240 8.75 -10.77 39.13
N ALA A 241 8.43 -10.43 37.88
CA ALA A 241 9.14 -9.42 37.10
C ALA A 241 8.32 -9.01 35.88
N PHE A 242 8.41 -7.74 35.50
CA PHE A 242 7.85 -7.24 34.26
C PHE A 242 8.89 -7.28 33.15
N GLU A 243 8.52 -7.80 31.98
CA GLU A 243 9.29 -7.69 30.75
C GLU A 243 8.41 -7.28 29.58
N TRP A 244 8.84 -6.27 28.82
CA TRP A 244 8.23 -5.90 27.56
C TRP A 244 9.31 -5.74 26.49
N LYS A 245 9.16 -6.50 25.41
CA LYS A 245 9.92 -6.34 24.17
C LYS A 245 9.10 -5.46 23.24
N LEU A 246 9.51 -4.22 23.08
CA LEU A 246 8.90 -3.25 22.18
C LEU A 246 9.63 -3.26 20.84
N GLU A 247 8.91 -3.50 19.75
CA GLU A 247 9.47 -3.45 18.41
C GLU A 247 9.53 -2.00 17.88
N LEU A 248 10.64 -1.62 17.27
CA LEU A 248 10.88 -0.31 16.66
C LEU A 248 11.19 -0.48 15.18
N ALA A 249 10.48 0.27 14.33
CA ALA A 249 10.70 0.29 12.88
C ALA A 249 10.75 -1.13 12.25
N ALA A 250 9.92 -2.06 12.76
CA ALA A 250 9.80 -3.45 12.32
C ALA A 250 11.10 -4.30 12.34
N ARG A 251 12.18 -3.84 13.01
CA ARG A 251 13.52 -4.48 12.93
C ARG A 251 14.36 -4.40 14.19
N HIS A 252 14.02 -3.54 15.13
CA HIS A 252 14.78 -3.36 16.36
C HIS A 252 13.89 -3.65 17.56
N VAL A 253 14.49 -4.09 18.66
CA VAL A 253 13.74 -4.40 19.88
C VAL A 253 14.33 -3.61 21.03
N LEU A 254 13.48 -2.83 21.69
CA LEU A 254 13.77 -2.19 22.96
C LEU A 254 13.21 -3.08 24.07
N ARG A 255 14.10 -3.58 24.94
CA ARG A 255 13.71 -4.42 26.07
C ARG A 255 13.54 -3.54 27.30
N CYS A 256 12.30 -3.43 27.76
CA CYS A 256 11.93 -2.83 29.03
C CYS A 256 11.83 -3.93 30.08
N TYR A 257 12.49 -3.75 31.22
CA TYR A 257 12.52 -4.74 32.29
C TYR A 257 12.38 -4.05 33.65
N SER A 258 11.53 -4.60 34.52
CA SER A 258 11.48 -4.26 35.94
C SER A 258 11.55 -5.54 36.79
N PRO A 259 12.53 -5.67 37.70
CA PRO A 259 12.64 -6.81 38.60
C PRO A 259 11.64 -6.76 39.76
N GLU A 260 10.86 -5.69 39.90
CA GLU A 260 9.94 -5.51 41.04
C GLU A 260 8.63 -6.29 40.85
N SER A 261 8.26 -7.07 41.86
CA SER A 261 6.96 -7.72 41.96
C SER A 261 5.89 -6.68 42.31
N GLY A 262 5.22 -6.12 41.30
CA GLY A 262 4.14 -5.14 41.55
C GLY A 262 3.60 -4.43 40.32
N VAL A 263 4.39 -4.30 39.25
CA VAL A 263 3.91 -3.70 38.00
C VAL A 263 2.82 -4.61 37.42
N LYS A 264 1.56 -4.16 37.41
CA LYS A 264 0.44 -4.93 36.85
C LYS A 264 0.26 -4.70 35.36
N ALA A 265 0.49 -3.46 34.92
CA ALA A 265 0.45 -3.08 33.53
C ALA A 265 1.21 -1.77 33.32
N VAL A 266 1.78 -1.61 32.13
CA VAL A 266 2.31 -0.33 31.63
C VAL A 266 1.31 0.23 30.64
N ARG A 267 1.05 1.53 30.73
CA ARG A 267 0.05 2.22 29.92
C ARG A 267 0.69 3.43 29.27
N VAL A 268 0.68 3.48 27.94
CA VAL A 268 1.31 4.57 27.19
C VAL A 268 0.34 5.17 26.18
N PRO A 269 0.09 6.49 26.21
CA PRO A 269 -0.85 7.14 25.31
C PRO A 269 -0.24 7.39 23.94
N GLY A 270 -1.03 7.32 22.87
CA GLY A 270 -0.54 7.57 21.51
C GLY A 270 -1.65 7.44 20.48
N ILE A 271 -1.24 7.11 19.25
CA ILE A 271 -2.09 7.09 18.06
C ILE A 271 -1.93 5.73 17.40
N ASN A 272 -3.04 5.03 17.16
CA ASN A 272 -3.00 3.78 16.40
C ASN A 272 -2.77 4.08 14.92
N VAL A 273 -1.89 3.31 14.31
CA VAL A 273 -1.83 3.17 12.86
C VAL A 273 -3.06 2.38 12.42
N SER A 274 -3.69 2.78 11.32
CA SER A 274 -4.83 2.03 10.79
C SER A 274 -4.36 0.70 10.20
N VAL A 275 -5.31 -0.19 9.87
CA VAL A 275 -5.00 -1.43 9.12
C VAL A 275 -4.24 -1.11 7.83
N ALA A 276 -4.71 -0.11 7.06
CA ALA A 276 -4.04 0.27 5.82
C ALA A 276 -2.65 0.86 6.03
N GLY A 277 -2.46 1.63 7.11
CA GLY A 277 -1.14 2.12 7.49
C GLY A 277 -0.20 0.97 7.84
N ALA A 278 -0.64 -0.01 8.63
CA ALA A 278 0.18 -1.14 9.04
C ALA A 278 0.60 -2.00 7.83
N GLU A 279 -0.33 -2.28 6.91
CA GLU A 279 -0.06 -3.00 5.67
C GLU A 279 1.01 -2.25 4.81
N LEU A 280 0.91 -0.92 4.72
CA LEU A 280 1.91 -0.13 3.98
C LEU A 280 3.27 -0.03 4.69
N LEU A 281 3.30 -0.01 6.02
CA LEU A 281 4.56 -0.04 6.77
C LEU A 281 5.37 -1.31 6.49
N ALA A 282 4.69 -2.45 6.36
CA ALA A 282 5.32 -3.73 6.04
C ALA A 282 6.11 -3.72 4.73
N VAL A 283 5.73 -2.88 3.75
CA VAL A 283 6.45 -2.74 2.47
C VAL A 283 7.43 -1.57 2.41
N LEU A 284 7.27 -0.57 3.27
CA LEU A 284 8.20 0.56 3.35
C LEU A 284 9.52 0.18 4.03
N ALA A 285 9.49 -0.77 4.99
CA ALA A 285 10.65 -1.22 5.75
C ALA A 285 11.55 -0.06 6.25
N PRO A 286 10.99 0.86 7.05
CA PRO A 286 11.68 2.07 7.47
C PRO A 286 12.97 1.76 8.24
N GLY A 287 14.00 2.59 8.04
CA GLY A 287 15.18 2.57 8.90
C GLY A 287 14.84 3.07 10.31
N LEU A 288 15.65 2.71 11.30
CA LEU A 288 15.54 3.26 12.65
C LEU A 288 16.37 4.54 12.74
N ASP A 289 15.76 5.60 13.25
CA ASP A 289 16.49 6.80 13.63
C ASP A 289 17.31 6.54 14.92
N PRO A 290 18.63 6.80 14.94
CA PRO A 290 19.48 6.50 16.09
C PRO A 290 19.07 7.18 17.40
N GLU A 291 18.44 8.35 17.36
CA GLU A 291 18.02 9.10 18.55
C GLU A 291 16.69 8.59 19.10
N TYR A 292 15.88 7.93 18.26
CA TYR A 292 14.52 7.54 18.59
C TYR A 292 14.40 6.58 19.77
N PRO A 293 15.24 5.52 19.89
CA PRO A 293 15.16 4.60 21.03
C PRO A 293 15.31 5.30 22.38
N GLY A 294 16.13 6.36 22.46
CA GLY A 294 16.32 7.12 23.71
C GLY A 294 15.07 7.89 24.11
N CYS A 295 14.35 8.47 23.15
CA CYS A 295 13.06 9.12 23.38
C CYS A 295 12.00 8.10 23.81
N VAL A 296 11.88 6.98 23.10
CA VAL A 296 10.91 5.93 23.44
C VAL A 296 11.20 5.32 24.82
N ALA A 297 12.48 5.08 25.15
CA ALA A 297 12.90 4.59 26.46
C ALA A 297 12.43 5.50 27.59
N LYS A 298 12.70 6.81 27.51
CA LYS A 298 12.29 7.79 28.53
C LYS A 298 10.78 7.85 28.70
N TRP A 299 10.04 7.90 27.59
CA TRP A 299 8.58 7.92 27.57
C TRP A 299 8.01 6.69 28.31
N ILE A 300 8.51 5.50 27.99
CA ILE A 300 8.10 4.27 28.65
C ILE A 300 8.53 4.26 30.12
N SER A 301 9.79 4.56 30.43
CA SER A 301 10.31 4.57 31.81
C SER A 301 9.55 5.49 32.75
N HIS A 302 9.09 6.65 32.27
CA HIS A 302 8.30 7.56 33.09
C HIS A 302 6.89 7.02 33.34
N SER A 303 6.24 6.41 32.33
CA SER A 303 4.98 5.70 32.53
C SER A 303 5.12 4.48 33.45
N PHE A 304 6.29 3.84 33.47
CA PHE A 304 6.63 2.80 34.44
C PHE A 304 6.69 3.36 35.86
N LEU A 305 7.40 4.47 36.09
CA LEU A 305 7.51 5.09 37.40
C LEU A 305 6.14 5.50 37.95
N GLU A 306 5.26 6.07 37.12
CA GLU A 306 3.89 6.39 37.51
C GLU A 306 3.07 5.14 37.88
N ALA A 307 3.21 4.05 37.11
CA ALA A 307 2.53 2.78 37.39
C ALA A 307 3.02 2.16 38.70
N VAL A 308 4.34 2.24 38.94
CA VAL A 308 4.99 1.77 40.18
C VAL A 308 4.55 2.63 41.37
N GLU A 309 4.55 3.97 41.26
CA GLU A 309 4.07 4.88 42.31
C GLU A 309 2.57 4.69 42.62
N GLN A 310 1.72 4.46 41.61
CA GLN A 310 0.30 4.11 41.86
C GLN A 310 0.16 2.78 42.60
N VAL A 311 0.95 1.76 42.26
CA VAL A 311 0.97 0.48 42.97
C VAL A 311 1.48 0.63 44.41
N TYR A 312 2.55 1.40 44.64
CA TYR A 312 3.07 1.71 45.98
C TYR A 312 2.15 2.65 46.78
N SER A 313 1.37 3.51 46.15
CA SER A 313 0.35 4.29 46.87
C SER A 313 -0.76 3.38 47.45
N LEU A 314 -0.94 2.19 46.88
CA LEU A 314 -1.83 1.13 47.36
C LEU A 314 -1.12 0.12 48.29
N LEU A 315 0.21 0.17 48.40
CA LEU A 315 1.06 -0.77 49.15
C LEU A 315 2.21 -0.01 49.86
N ASP A 316 2.16 0.07 51.19
CA ASP A 316 3.07 0.84 52.06
C ASP A 316 4.57 0.80 51.63
N PRO A 317 5.27 1.93 51.53
CA PRO A 317 6.41 2.08 50.61
C PRO A 317 7.75 1.74 51.25
N VAL A 318 8.38 0.64 50.80
CA VAL A 318 9.83 0.42 50.96
C VAL A 318 10.32 -0.33 49.72
N LEU A 319 11.07 0.35 48.85
CA LEU A 319 12.24 -0.12 48.07
C LEU A 319 12.49 0.81 46.86
N GLY A 320 13.77 1.00 46.52
CA GLY A 320 14.23 1.92 45.47
C GLY A 320 14.59 1.22 44.16
N THR A 321 14.23 1.85 43.05
CA THR A 321 14.28 1.26 41.69
C THR A 321 15.45 1.78 40.87
N GLU A 322 16.14 0.89 40.16
CA GLU A 322 17.07 1.22 39.07
C GLU A 322 16.53 0.58 37.77
N VAL A 323 16.22 1.39 36.76
CA VAL A 323 15.67 0.96 35.46
C VAL A 323 16.81 0.85 34.45
N VAL A 324 17.01 -0.32 33.85
CA VAL A 324 18.08 -0.56 32.86
C VAL A 324 17.47 -0.84 31.48
N VAL A 325 17.77 0.02 30.50
CA VAL A 325 17.37 -0.15 29.10
C VAL A 325 18.58 -0.56 28.27
N HIS A 326 18.55 -1.75 27.68
CA HIS A 326 19.60 -2.21 26.75
C HIS A 326 19.02 -2.35 25.33
N ALA A 327 19.66 -1.68 24.36
CA ALA A 327 19.42 -1.93 22.95
C ALA A 327 20.24 -3.15 22.49
N VAL A 328 19.56 -4.17 21.96
CA VAL A 328 20.22 -5.36 21.36
C VAL A 328 19.79 -5.44 19.90
N PRO A 329 20.72 -5.64 18.93
CA PRO A 329 20.35 -5.84 17.54
C PRO A 329 19.52 -7.13 17.39
N GLY A 330 18.30 -6.99 16.88
CA GLY A 330 17.36 -8.10 16.69
C GLY A 330 17.76 -9.01 15.54
N ARG A 331 17.74 -10.32 15.78
CA ARG A 331 17.57 -11.32 14.70
C ARG A 331 16.09 -11.34 14.28
N THR A 332 15.87 -11.64 13.00
CA THR A 332 14.61 -11.77 12.27
C THR A 332 13.54 -12.68 12.93
N PRO A 333 12.26 -12.59 12.50
CA PRO A 333 11.10 -12.36 13.38
C PRO A 333 10.44 -13.62 13.96
N CYS A 334 9.70 -13.41 15.07
CA CYS A 334 8.83 -14.39 15.71
C CYS A 334 7.75 -14.93 14.76
N ALA A 335 7.84 -16.22 14.46
CA ALA A 335 6.65 -17.06 14.33
C ALA A 335 6.06 -17.31 15.73
N SER A 336 4.75 -17.17 15.85
CA SER A 336 3.86 -17.54 16.96
C SER A 336 4.42 -18.36 18.12
N GLU A 337 4.21 -17.87 19.34
CA GLU A 337 3.85 -18.73 20.47
C GLU A 337 2.40 -18.43 20.84
N LYS A 338 1.49 -19.32 20.40
CA LYS A 338 0.19 -19.50 21.03
C LYS A 338 0.37 -20.54 22.13
N GLY A 339 0.29 -20.10 23.38
CA GLY A 339 -0.31 -20.89 24.46
C GLY A 339 -1.81 -20.66 24.46
#